data_AF-A0A0L0HLW6-F1
#
_entry.id   AF-A0A0L0HLW6-F1
#
_cell.length_a   1.000
_cell.length_b   1.000
_cell.length_c   1.000
_cell.angle_alpha   90.00
_cell.angle_beta   90.00
_cell.angle_gamma   90.00
#
_symmetry.space_group_name_H-M   'P 1'
#
loop_
_entity.id
_entity.type
_entity.pdbx_description
1 polymer ?
#
loop_
_entity_poly.entity_id
_entity_poly.type
_entity_poly.pdbx_seq_one_letter_code
_entity_poly.pdbx_strand_id
1 'polypeptide(L)'
;MIFNDRCQPKYDTSDTAFVERMLVLPFRSKFLKTEQEVKDSKLEYKYLADPFISDKFHVWQPYILEWLLEGHMKYLQNRFQNIPDSCKDWREEVSAVVDNLEEWLEDNVEEAEDAVLELKDIKAWMPQSMKLRFKDKKHLVDVLRKTLKNYVSDTGKGKDRMMDVFRGYQLKLQSCFR
;
A
#
# COMPACT_ATOMS: atom_id res chain seq x y z
N MET A 1 9.50 -4.94 12.28
CA MET A 1 9.03 -6.10 11.49
C MET A 1 9.66 -5.98 10.10
N ILE A 2 10.04 -7.08 9.45
CA ILE A 2 10.69 -7.08 8.12
C ILE A 2 9.82 -7.89 7.17
N PHE A 3 9.51 -7.34 6.01
CA PHE A 3 8.67 -8.00 5.00
C PHE A 3 9.21 -7.71 3.61
N ASN A 4 9.00 -8.66 2.71
CA ASN A 4 9.31 -8.50 1.30
C ASN A 4 8.09 -7.93 0.55
N ASP A 5 8.36 -7.34 -0.61
CA ASP A 5 7.33 -7.03 -1.60
C ASP A 5 6.44 -8.27 -1.82
N ARG A 6 5.11 -8.08 -1.84
CA ARG A 6 4.06 -9.11 -1.89
C ARG A 6 3.86 -9.99 -0.64
N CYS A 7 4.66 -9.82 0.41
CA CYS A 7 4.44 -10.44 1.73
C CYS A 7 4.30 -9.41 2.86
N GLN A 8 3.93 -8.18 2.48
CA GLN A 8 3.64 -7.08 3.38
C GLN A 8 2.41 -7.38 4.25
N PRO A 9 2.47 -7.16 5.57
CA PRO A 9 1.30 -7.26 6.43
C PRO A 9 0.33 -6.15 6.06
N LYS A 10 -0.95 -6.43 6.21
CA LYS A 10 -1.95 -5.37 6.15
C LYS A 10 -1.76 -4.46 7.35
N TYR A 11 -1.65 -3.17 7.09
CA TYR A 11 -1.65 -2.12 8.11
C TYR A 11 -2.57 -0.99 7.66
N ASP A 12 -2.93 -0.16 8.63
CA ASP A 12 -3.77 1.01 8.38
C ASP A 12 -2.89 2.16 7.89
N THR A 13 -3.08 2.58 6.64
CA THR A 13 -2.36 3.69 6.01
C THR A 13 -2.72 5.04 6.64
N SER A 14 -3.83 5.14 7.37
CA SER A 14 -4.22 6.33 8.14
C SER A 14 -3.46 6.48 9.46
N ASP A 15 -2.75 5.45 9.92
CA ASP A 15 -1.87 5.55 11.08
C ASP A 15 -0.56 6.24 10.69
N THR A 16 -0.58 7.58 10.71
CA THR A 16 0.55 8.43 10.34
C THR A 16 1.79 8.11 11.17
N ALA A 17 1.63 7.79 12.46
CA ALA A 17 2.75 7.45 13.33
C ALA A 17 3.40 6.10 12.98
N PHE A 18 2.61 5.14 12.47
CA PHE A 18 3.14 3.89 11.94
C PHE A 18 3.84 4.12 10.59
N VAL A 19 3.20 4.82 9.66
CA VAL A 19 3.74 5.09 8.31
C VAL A 19 5.03 5.91 8.38
N GLU A 20 5.12 6.91 9.26
CA GLU A 20 6.32 7.72 9.45
C GLU A 20 7.53 6.91 9.93
N ARG A 21 7.29 5.82 10.67
CA ARG A 21 8.35 4.92 11.18
C ARG A 21 8.68 3.78 10.23
N MET A 22 7.93 3.62 9.15
CA MET A 22 8.18 2.58 8.16
C MET A 22 9.37 2.97 7.29
N LEU A 23 10.35 2.08 7.22
CA LEU A 23 11.50 2.20 6.32
C LEU A 23 11.30 1.23 5.15
N VAL A 24 11.24 1.77 3.94
CA VAL A 24 11.19 0.98 2.71
C VAL A 24 12.56 1.03 2.05
N LEU A 25 13.15 -0.13 1.83
CA LEU A 25 14.47 -0.30 1.22
C LEU A 25 14.32 -0.96 -0.15
N PRO A 26 14.33 -0.20 -1.25
CA PRO A 26 14.21 -0.77 -2.58
C PRO A 26 15.50 -1.49 -2.97
N PHE A 27 15.43 -2.80 -3.14
CA PHE A 27 16.53 -3.58 -3.72
C PHE A 27 16.58 -3.36 -5.24
N ARG A 28 17.42 -2.42 -5.68
CA ARG A 28 17.61 -2.09 -7.10
C ARG A 28 18.42 -3.12 -7.87
N SER A 29 19.30 -3.84 -7.19
CA SER A 29 20.13 -4.88 -7.80
C SER A 29 19.32 -6.12 -8.15
N LYS A 30 19.48 -6.61 -9.39
CA LYS A 30 18.91 -7.88 -9.83
C LYS A 30 20.02 -8.89 -10.09
N PHE A 31 19.87 -10.07 -9.52
CA PHE A 31 20.80 -11.19 -9.67
C PHE A 31 20.19 -12.19 -10.65
N LEU A 32 20.83 -12.35 -11.81
CA LEU A 32 20.39 -13.19 -12.92
C LEU A 32 21.17 -14.50 -12.92
N LYS A 33 20.56 -15.59 -13.38
CA LYS A 33 21.12 -16.93 -13.19
C LYS A 33 22.23 -17.27 -14.18
N THR A 34 22.19 -16.68 -15.37
CA THR A 34 23.13 -16.98 -16.45
C THR A 34 23.79 -15.72 -16.99
N GLU A 35 25.00 -15.86 -17.52
CA GLU A 35 25.69 -14.74 -18.18
C GLU A 35 24.93 -14.23 -19.39
N GLN A 36 24.20 -15.11 -20.07
CA GLN A 36 23.39 -14.74 -21.23
C GLN A 36 22.23 -13.83 -20.81
N GLU A 37 21.51 -14.16 -19.73
CA GLU A 37 20.48 -13.28 -19.15
C GLU A 37 21.05 -11.92 -18.76
N VAL A 38 22.26 -11.88 -18.19
CA VAL A 38 22.93 -10.62 -17.86
C VAL A 38 23.22 -9.81 -19.11
N LYS A 39 23.72 -10.41 -20.19
CA LYS A 39 24.00 -9.71 -21.44
C LYS A 39 22.73 -9.16 -22.08
N ASP A 40 21.68 -9.97 -22.15
CA ASP A 40 20.43 -9.64 -22.84
C ASP A 40 19.52 -8.68 -22.05
N SER A 41 19.69 -8.61 -20.72
CA SER A 41 18.89 -7.75 -19.86
C SER A 41 19.14 -6.26 -20.09
N LYS A 42 18.09 -5.43 -20.05
CA LYS A 42 18.19 -3.96 -20.12
C LYS A 42 18.32 -3.30 -18.74
N LEU A 43 18.41 -4.09 -17.67
CA LEU A 43 18.49 -3.57 -16.29
C LEU A 43 19.86 -2.92 -16.04
N GLU A 44 19.85 -1.75 -15.39
CA GLU A 44 21.05 -0.97 -15.07
C GLU A 44 21.93 -1.68 -14.01
N TYR A 45 21.32 -2.09 -12.89
CA TYR A 45 22.00 -2.77 -11.78
C TYR A 45 21.78 -4.28 -11.85
N LYS A 46 22.39 -4.93 -12.85
CA LYS A 46 22.32 -6.37 -13.06
C LYS A 46 23.65 -7.05 -12.73
N TYR A 47 23.56 -8.19 -12.05
CA TYR A 47 24.71 -8.98 -11.63
C TYR A 47 24.44 -10.46 -11.89
N LEU A 48 25.51 -11.22 -12.12
CA LEU A 48 25.41 -12.68 -12.14
C LEU A 48 25.20 -13.19 -10.71
N ALA A 49 24.20 -14.04 -10.52
CA ALA A 49 23.95 -14.70 -9.25
C ALA A 49 25.08 -15.70 -8.95
N ASP A 50 25.68 -15.60 -7.77
CA ASP A 50 26.63 -16.59 -7.28
C ASP A 50 25.86 -17.68 -6.51
N PRO A 51 25.75 -18.91 -7.04
CA PRO A 51 25.03 -19.99 -6.37
C PRO A 51 25.69 -20.45 -5.07
N PHE A 52 26.97 -20.11 -4.86
CA PHE A 52 27.76 -20.47 -3.68
C PHE A 52 27.99 -19.28 -2.75
N ILE A 53 27.16 -18.22 -2.86
CA ILE A 53 27.28 -17.02 -2.04
C ILE A 53 27.23 -17.32 -0.53
N SER A 54 26.49 -18.35 -0.13
CA SER A 54 26.40 -18.83 1.25
C SER A 54 27.76 -19.16 1.84
N ASP A 55 28.65 -19.71 1.02
CA ASP A 55 29.96 -20.19 1.45
C ASP A 55 30.88 -19.02 1.78
N LYS A 56 30.56 -17.81 1.30
CA LYS A 56 31.31 -16.59 1.58
C LYS A 56 30.86 -15.87 2.84
N PHE A 57 29.70 -16.21 3.40
CA PHE A 57 29.14 -15.49 4.55
C PHE A 57 30.01 -15.57 5.80
N HIS A 58 30.67 -16.70 6.05
CA HIS A 58 31.56 -16.82 7.22
C HIS A 58 32.73 -15.82 7.17
N VAL A 59 33.24 -15.53 5.97
CA VAL A 59 34.29 -14.52 5.77
C VAL A 59 33.74 -13.10 5.91
N TRP A 60 32.48 -12.88 5.50
CA TRP A 60 31.85 -11.55 5.49
C TRP A 60 31.26 -11.14 6.83
N GLN A 61 30.93 -12.08 7.71
CA GLN A 61 30.37 -11.83 9.04
C GLN A 61 31.07 -10.71 9.84
N PRO A 62 32.41 -10.69 9.99
CA PRO A 62 33.06 -9.61 10.74
C PRO A 62 32.85 -8.24 10.10
N TYR A 63 32.88 -8.15 8.77
CA TYR A 63 32.66 -6.89 8.03
C TYR A 63 31.20 -6.45 8.10
N ILE A 64 30.26 -7.39 7.99
CA ILE A 64 28.83 -7.11 8.17
C ILE A 64 28.58 -6.58 9.59
N LEU A 65 29.20 -7.18 10.60
CA LEU A 65 29.10 -6.70 11.99
C LEU A 65 29.66 -5.29 12.14
N GLU A 66 30.81 -5.00 11.55
CA GLU A 66 31.41 -3.66 11.54
C GLU A 66 30.44 -2.62 10.95
N TRP A 67 29.85 -2.91 9.79
CA TRP A 67 28.85 -2.04 9.16
C TRP A 67 27.59 -1.88 9.99
N LEU A 68 27.12 -2.95 10.64
CA LEU A 68 25.95 -2.89 11.52
C LEU A 68 26.21 -2.01 12.75
N LEU A 69 27.41 -2.10 13.34
CA LEU A 69 27.82 -1.26 14.47
C LEU A 69 27.94 0.21 14.06
N GLU A 70 28.58 0.48 12.92
CA GLU A 70 28.70 1.82 12.37
C GLU A 70 27.32 2.43 12.07
N GLY A 71 26.45 1.66 11.42
CA GLY A 71 25.07 2.04 11.12
C GLY A 71 24.26 2.30 12.39
N HIS A 72 24.40 1.46 13.41
CA HIS A 72 23.74 1.65 14.70
C HIS A 72 24.21 2.94 15.40
N MET A 73 25.52 3.22 15.39
CA MET A 73 26.05 4.46 15.95
C MET A 73 25.50 5.70 15.23
N LYS A 74 25.47 5.67 13.90
CA LYS A 74 24.85 6.73 13.07
C LYS A 74 23.36 6.89 13.38
N TYR A 75 22.64 5.80 13.61
CA TYR A 75 21.24 5.85 14.01
C TYR A 75 21.04 6.47 15.40
N LEU A 76 21.89 6.16 16.38
CA LEU A 76 21.80 6.79 17.70
C LEU A 76 22.01 8.31 17.64
N GLN A 77 22.89 8.78 16.77
CA GLN A 77 23.18 10.20 16.57
C GLN A 77 22.06 10.92 15.80
N ASN A 78 21.63 10.36 14.67
CA ASN A 78 20.80 11.07 13.69
C ASN A 78 19.34 10.56 13.62
N ARG A 79 19.01 9.48 14.34
CA ARG A 79 17.71 8.80 14.29
C ARG A 79 17.29 8.52 12.83
N PHE A 80 15.99 8.58 12.55
CA PHE A 80 15.42 8.44 11.21
C PHE A 80 15.33 9.77 10.44
N GLN A 81 16.12 10.79 10.81
CA GLN A 81 16.01 12.11 10.17
C GLN A 81 16.62 12.13 8.76
N ASN A 82 17.58 11.25 8.48
CA ASN A 82 18.33 11.21 7.22
C ASN A 82 17.93 10.03 6.32
N ILE A 83 16.62 9.79 6.15
CA ILE A 83 16.13 8.80 5.19
C ILE A 83 16.26 9.41 3.77
N PRO A 84 16.94 8.74 2.82
CA PRO A 84 17.03 9.22 1.43
C PRO A 84 15.65 9.43 0.82
N ASP A 85 15.47 10.47 0.01
CA ASP A 85 14.16 10.81 -0.56
C ASP A 85 13.57 9.68 -1.39
N SER A 86 14.40 8.97 -2.16
CA SER A 86 13.94 7.76 -2.87
C SER A 86 13.30 6.69 -1.97
N CYS A 87 13.72 6.55 -0.71
CA CYS A 87 13.08 5.61 0.22
C CYS A 87 11.71 6.12 0.69
N LYS A 88 11.48 7.44 0.69
CA LYS A 88 10.18 8.05 0.97
C LYS A 88 9.23 7.86 -0.22
N ASP A 89 9.71 8.09 -1.45
CA ASP A 89 8.93 7.88 -2.68
C ASP A 89 8.42 6.42 -2.74
N TRP A 90 9.31 5.45 -2.53
CA TRP A 90 8.94 4.04 -2.49
C TRP A 90 8.00 3.70 -1.33
N ARG A 91 8.08 4.42 -0.20
CA ARG A 91 7.12 4.25 0.90
C ARG A 91 5.73 4.70 0.51
N GLU A 92 5.61 5.80 -0.24
CA GLU A 92 4.34 6.28 -0.76
C GLU A 92 3.75 5.29 -1.76
N GLU A 93 4.55 4.79 -2.70
CA GLU A 93 4.14 3.76 -3.66
C GLU A 93 3.66 2.47 -2.97
N VAL A 94 4.44 1.94 -2.02
CA VAL A 94 4.08 0.73 -1.26
C VAL A 94 2.81 0.95 -0.43
N SER A 95 2.61 2.16 0.11
CA SER A 95 1.40 2.48 0.86
C SER A 95 0.18 2.64 -0.05
N ALA A 96 0.34 3.21 -1.25
CA ALA A 96 -0.73 3.31 -2.25
C ALA A 96 -1.21 1.93 -2.72
N VAL A 97 -0.29 0.97 -2.91
CA VAL A 97 -0.65 -0.42 -3.27
C VAL A 97 -1.46 -1.12 -2.17
N VAL A 98 -1.32 -0.71 -0.90
CA VAL A 98 -2.19 -1.19 0.19
C VAL A 98 -3.59 -0.59 0.09
N ASP A 99 -3.73 0.62 -0.42
CA ASP A 99 -4.99 1.33 -0.60
C ASP A 99 -5.65 1.03 -1.95
N ASN A 100 -5.88 -0.26 -2.25
CA ASN A 100 -6.60 -0.68 -3.47
C ASN A 100 -8.12 -0.40 -3.44
N LEU A 101 -8.60 0.51 -2.57
CA LEU A 101 -10.01 0.89 -2.55
C LEU A 101 -10.36 1.70 -3.79
N GLU A 102 -9.48 2.58 -4.27
CA GLU A 102 -9.70 3.37 -5.47
C GLU A 102 -9.84 2.48 -6.70
N GLU A 103 -8.87 1.57 -6.91
CA GLU A 103 -8.92 0.55 -7.96
C GLU A 103 -10.19 -0.33 -7.86
N TRP A 104 -10.55 -0.76 -6.64
CA TRP A 104 -11.77 -1.54 -6.44
C TRP A 104 -13.03 -0.74 -6.77
N LEU A 105 -13.10 0.54 -6.41
CA LEU A 105 -14.22 1.41 -6.76
C LEU A 105 -14.28 1.62 -8.27
N GLU A 106 -13.16 1.88 -8.93
CA GLU A 106 -13.10 1.99 -10.39
C GLU A 106 -13.60 0.72 -11.08
N ASP A 107 -13.30 -0.46 -10.54
CA ASP A 107 -13.73 -1.73 -11.11
C ASP A 107 -15.21 -2.05 -10.84
N ASN A 108 -15.74 -1.65 -9.69
CA ASN A 108 -17.04 -2.14 -9.19
C ASN A 108 -18.14 -1.08 -9.10
N VAL A 109 -17.78 0.20 -9.16
CA VAL A 109 -18.67 1.35 -9.04
C VAL A 109 -18.57 2.20 -10.31
N GLU A 110 -19.69 2.76 -10.74
CA GLU A 110 -19.76 3.67 -11.88
C GLU A 110 -20.68 4.85 -11.59
N GLU A 111 -20.47 5.96 -12.30
CA GLU A 111 -21.33 7.14 -12.23
C GLU A 111 -22.66 6.90 -12.97
N ALA A 112 -23.78 7.34 -12.40
CA ALA A 112 -25.11 7.25 -13.02
C ALA A 112 -26.04 8.38 -12.51
N GLU A 113 -26.70 9.08 -13.44
CA GLU A 113 -27.41 10.35 -13.20
C GLU A 113 -28.53 10.28 -12.13
N ASP A 114 -29.14 9.11 -11.91
CA ASP A 114 -30.21 8.90 -10.92
C ASP A 114 -29.96 7.68 -10.01
N ALA A 115 -28.70 7.42 -9.70
CA ALA A 115 -28.32 6.28 -8.86
C ALA A 115 -27.96 6.67 -7.43
N VAL A 116 -28.25 5.73 -6.53
CA VAL A 116 -27.92 5.81 -5.11
C VAL A 116 -27.18 4.53 -4.74
N LEU A 117 -25.92 4.69 -4.33
CA LEU A 117 -25.11 3.62 -3.78
C LEU A 117 -25.11 3.72 -2.26
N GLU A 118 -25.55 2.67 -1.56
CA GLU A 118 -25.50 2.64 -0.11
C GLU A 118 -24.23 1.94 0.40
N LEU A 119 -23.70 2.41 1.53
CA LEU A 119 -22.54 1.79 2.19
C LEU A 119 -22.73 0.29 2.47
N LYS A 120 -23.97 -0.15 2.74
CA LYS A 120 -24.27 -1.56 2.97
C LYS A 120 -23.96 -2.41 1.73
N ASP A 121 -24.21 -1.87 0.53
CA ASP A 121 -24.02 -2.56 -0.75
C ASP A 121 -22.52 -2.62 -1.08
N ILE A 122 -21.81 -1.51 -0.88
CA ILE A 122 -20.34 -1.45 -0.97
C ILE A 122 -19.72 -2.48 -0.01
N LYS A 123 -20.15 -2.51 1.26
CA LYS A 123 -19.67 -3.48 2.25
C LYS A 123 -20.03 -4.91 1.91
N ALA A 124 -21.16 -5.18 1.26
CA ALA A 124 -21.53 -6.54 0.87
C ALA A 124 -20.54 -7.07 -0.18
N TRP A 125 -20.20 -6.24 -1.16
CA TRP A 125 -19.36 -6.60 -2.30
C TRP A 125 -17.87 -6.50 -2.08
N MET A 126 -17.42 -5.68 -1.12
CA MET A 126 -16.00 -5.63 -0.77
C MET A 126 -15.51 -7.04 -0.35
N PRO A 127 -14.32 -7.45 -0.77
CA PRO A 127 -13.67 -8.64 -0.23
C PRO A 127 -13.47 -8.53 1.28
N GLN A 128 -13.60 -9.64 2.02
CA GLN A 128 -13.38 -9.66 3.47
C GLN A 128 -11.99 -9.13 3.85
N SER A 129 -11.01 -9.37 2.99
CA SER A 129 -9.64 -8.88 3.11
C SER A 129 -9.50 -7.35 3.13
N MET A 130 -10.44 -6.64 2.49
CA MET A 130 -10.52 -5.18 2.41
C MET A 130 -11.35 -4.61 3.56
N LYS A 131 -12.46 -5.27 3.93
CA LYS A 131 -13.29 -4.86 5.09
C LYS A 131 -12.50 -4.75 6.38
N LEU A 132 -11.55 -5.67 6.59
CA LEU A 132 -10.68 -5.69 7.77
C LEU A 132 -9.69 -4.52 7.86
N ARG A 133 -9.57 -3.68 6.82
CA ARG A 133 -8.66 -2.53 6.80
C ARG A 133 -9.26 -1.28 7.43
N PHE A 134 -10.57 -1.20 7.52
CA PHE A 134 -11.25 -0.06 8.10
C PHE A 134 -11.40 -0.27 9.61
N LYS A 135 -10.72 0.56 10.41
CA LYS A 135 -10.83 0.62 11.89
C LYS A 135 -12.28 0.61 12.37
N ASP A 136 -13.11 1.43 11.75
CA ASP A 136 -14.51 1.56 12.06
C ASP A 136 -15.32 2.01 10.83
N LYS A 137 -16.64 2.15 11.01
CA LYS A 137 -17.55 2.64 9.98
C LYS A 137 -17.17 4.05 9.51
N LYS A 138 -16.69 4.91 10.41
CA LYS A 138 -16.39 6.31 10.13
C LYS A 138 -15.19 6.44 9.21
N HIS A 139 -14.13 5.66 9.47
CA HIS A 139 -12.94 5.61 8.65
C HIS A 139 -13.27 5.24 7.19
N LEU A 140 -14.10 4.21 6.98
CA LEU A 140 -14.53 3.83 5.63
C LEU A 140 -15.30 4.97 4.93
N VAL A 141 -16.22 5.64 5.63
CA VAL A 141 -17.00 6.75 5.05
C VAL A 141 -16.09 7.92 4.68
N ASP A 142 -15.11 8.26 5.52
CA ASP A 142 -14.16 9.34 5.26
C ASP A 142 -13.30 9.05 4.03
N VAL A 143 -12.85 7.80 3.85
CA VAL A 143 -12.08 7.40 2.65
C VAL A 143 -12.97 7.43 1.41
N LEU A 144 -14.19 6.86 1.46
CA LEU A 144 -15.13 6.88 0.32
C LEU A 144 -15.49 8.32 -0.10
N ARG A 145 -15.64 9.24 0.85
CA ARG A 145 -15.87 10.68 0.56
C ARG A 145 -14.69 11.30 -0.20
N LYS A 146 -13.45 10.95 0.16
CA LYS A 146 -12.26 11.45 -0.53
C LYS A 146 -12.19 10.92 -1.96
N THR A 147 -12.53 9.65 -2.17
CA THR A 147 -12.39 8.99 -3.48
C THR A 147 -13.54 9.32 -4.42
N LEU A 148 -14.80 9.28 -3.97
CA LEU A 148 -15.99 9.53 -4.81
C LEU A 148 -16.34 11.02 -5.00
N LYS A 149 -15.54 11.93 -4.42
CA LYS A 149 -15.54 13.39 -4.64
C LYS A 149 -16.89 14.16 -4.63
N ASN A 150 -18.01 13.56 -4.20
CA ASN A 150 -19.34 14.18 -4.19
C ASN A 150 -20.08 13.97 -2.84
N TYR A 151 -20.92 14.96 -2.50
CA TYR A 151 -21.56 15.20 -1.19
C TYR A 151 -22.09 13.95 -0.48
N VAL A 152 -21.60 13.71 0.74
CA VAL A 152 -22.28 12.91 1.76
C VAL A 152 -22.73 13.87 2.86
N SER A 153 -24.04 14.07 2.99
CA SER A 153 -24.61 14.86 4.09
C SER A 153 -24.73 14.01 5.35
N ASP A 154 -24.03 14.44 6.41
CA ASP A 154 -24.21 13.95 7.78
C ASP A 154 -24.88 15.07 8.58
N THR A 155 -26.12 14.86 9.00
CA THR A 155 -26.79 15.72 9.98
C THR A 155 -27.59 14.87 10.94
N GLY A 156 -27.13 14.84 12.20
CA GLY A 156 -27.80 14.13 13.28
C GLY A 156 -29.24 14.62 13.53
N LYS A 157 -30.13 13.61 13.66
CA LYS A 157 -31.48 13.51 14.24
C LYS A 157 -32.64 14.40 13.73
N GLY A 158 -33.55 13.72 13.03
CA GLY A 158 -34.99 14.03 12.88
C GLY A 158 -35.40 14.16 11.41
N LYS A 159 -36.40 13.39 10.92
CA LYS A 159 -36.88 13.25 9.51
C LYS A 159 -35.84 13.08 8.37
N ASP A 160 -34.56 13.32 8.64
CA ASP A 160 -33.37 13.12 7.83
C ASP A 160 -32.70 11.79 8.20
N ARG A 161 -33.35 10.66 7.90
CA ARG A 161 -32.62 9.40 7.78
C ARG A 161 -31.84 9.45 6.46
N MET A 162 -30.69 10.11 6.44
CA MET A 162 -29.73 9.88 5.38
C MET A 162 -28.97 8.59 5.70
N MET A 163 -29.32 7.53 4.98
CA MET A 163 -28.46 6.36 4.88
C MET A 163 -27.13 6.82 4.26
N ASP A 164 -26.02 6.14 4.56
CA ASP A 164 -24.71 6.44 4.00
C ASP A 164 -24.76 6.25 2.46
N VAL A 165 -25.24 7.28 1.77
CA VAL A 165 -25.71 7.25 0.39
C VAL A 165 -24.80 8.13 -0.43
N PHE A 166 -24.20 7.53 -1.46
CA PHE A 166 -23.40 8.20 -2.47
C PHE A 166 -24.30 8.37 -3.70
N ARG A 167 -24.75 9.60 -3.93
CA ARG A 167 -25.58 9.94 -5.10
C ARG A 167 -24.73 10.04 -6.34
N GLY A 168 -25.31 9.69 -7.46
CA GLY A 168 -24.62 9.72 -8.75
C GLY A 168 -23.77 8.46 -8.99
N TYR A 169 -23.90 7.42 -8.16
CA TYR A 169 -23.11 6.19 -8.25
C TYR A 169 -23.97 4.94 -8.10
N GLN A 170 -23.59 3.85 -8.78
CA GLN A 170 -24.16 2.50 -8.62
C GLN A 170 -23.08 1.41 -8.75
N LEU A 171 -23.41 0.18 -8.36
CA LEU A 171 -22.56 -0.98 -8.64
C LEU A 171 -22.68 -1.40 -10.12
N LYS A 172 -21.56 -1.69 -10.79
CA LYS A 172 -21.55 -2.01 -12.24
C LYS A 172 -22.39 -3.23 -12.65
N LEU A 173 -22.62 -4.23 -11.79
CA LEU A 173 -23.54 -5.32 -12.20
C LEU A 173 -25.02 -4.90 -12.15
N GLN A 174 -25.39 -3.82 -11.45
CA GLN A 174 -26.77 -3.35 -11.45
C GLN A 174 -27.16 -2.65 -12.76
N SER A 175 -26.21 -2.14 -13.54
CA SER A 175 -26.47 -1.61 -14.89
C SER A 175 -26.65 -2.70 -15.94
N CYS A 176 -26.12 -3.90 -15.73
CA CYS A 176 -26.33 -5.04 -16.64
C CYS A 176 -27.74 -5.66 -16.56
N PHE A 177 -28.57 -5.26 -15.59
CA PHE A 177 -29.94 -5.77 -15.41
C PHE A 177 -31.03 -4.70 -15.62
N ARG A 178 -30.69 -3.55 -16.22
CA ARG A 178 -31.66 -2.54 -16.67
C ARG A 178 -31.90 -2.59 -18.16
#